data_AF-A0A059D242-F1
#
_entry.id   AF-A0A059D242-F1
#
_cell.length_a   1.000
_cell.length_b   1.000
_cell.length_c   1.000
_cell.angle_alpha   90.00
_cell.angle_beta   90.00
_cell.angle_gamma   90.00
#
_symmetry.space_group_name_H-M   'P 1'
#
loop_
_entity.id
_entity.type
_entity.pdbx_description
1 polymer ?
#
loop_
_entity_poly.entity_id
_entity_poly.type
_entity_poly.pdbx_seq_one_letter_code
_entity_poly.pdbx_strand_id
1 'polypeptide(L)'
;MARALCALQLELSTRGSKRKKRRQEKDGANPVPAEMEGEEVDLGNFPSPKELANLDADYLQSKCKLGYRTNYILKLAMEIEEGKLKIDGYEGVQDAASCRILIKGISGVGSFARASVLMCLGFYDEVPWDSETIKFLKHV
;
A
#
# COMPACT_ATOMS: atom_id res chain seq x y z
N MET A 1 0.28 1.37 9.69
CA MET A 1 0.15 1.98 8.35
C MET A 1 -0.59 1.05 7.39
N ALA A 2 -0.01 -0.10 7.02
CA ALA A 2 -0.65 -1.05 6.09
C ALA A 2 -2.06 -1.50 6.51
N ARG A 3 -2.28 -1.83 7.79
CA ARG A 3 -3.62 -2.17 8.32
C ARG A 3 -4.67 -1.09 8.06
N ALA A 4 -4.30 0.19 8.16
CA ALA A 4 -5.23 1.30 7.92
C ALA A 4 -5.57 1.45 6.43
N LEU A 5 -4.65 1.08 5.54
CA LEU A 5 -4.89 1.04 4.09
C LEU A 5 -5.80 -0.14 3.73
N CYS A 6 -5.61 -1.30 4.34
CA CYS A 6 -6.51 -2.46 4.17
C CYS A 6 -7.92 -2.18 4.67
N ALA A 7 -8.06 -1.52 5.83
CA ALA A 7 -9.35 -1.08 6.34
C ALA A 7 -10.02 -0.06 5.40
N LEU A 8 -9.24 0.89 4.87
CA LEU A 8 -9.72 1.85 3.86
C LEU A 8 -10.25 1.14 2.61
N GLN A 9 -9.54 0.13 2.10
CA GLN A 9 -9.94 -0.60 0.90
C GLN A 9 -11.31 -1.29 1.08
N LEU A 10 -11.57 -1.87 2.27
CA LEU A 10 -12.87 -2.43 2.60
C LEU A 10 -13.99 -1.37 2.58
N GLU A 11 -13.72 -0.17 3.12
CA GLU A 11 -14.66 0.95 3.02
C GLU A 11 -14.94 1.35 1.56
N LEU A 12 -13.92 1.35 0.69
CA LEU A 12 -14.07 1.69 -0.73
C LEU A 12 -14.89 0.65 -1.49
N SER A 13 -14.65 -0.64 -1.23
CA SER A 13 -15.39 -1.76 -1.84
C SER A 13 -16.89 -1.75 -1.45
N THR A 14 -17.19 -1.45 -0.18
CA THR A 14 -18.57 -1.44 0.33
C THR A 14 -19.37 -0.22 -0.13
N ARG A 15 -18.72 0.92 -0.42
CA ARG A 15 -19.38 2.12 -0.98
C ARG A 15 -20.01 1.86 -2.36
N GLY A 16 -19.38 1.05 -3.20
CA GLY A 16 -19.96 0.63 -4.49
C GLY A 16 -21.24 -0.21 -4.32
N SER A 17 -21.30 -1.02 -3.27
CA SER A 17 -22.42 -1.94 -2.99
C SER A 17 -23.65 -1.25 -2.37
N LYS A 18 -23.47 -0.17 -1.58
CA LYS A 18 -24.59 0.60 -1.00
C LYS A 18 -25.49 1.27 -2.04
N ARG A 19 -25.00 1.50 -3.27
CA ARG A 19 -25.81 2.05 -4.38
C ARG A 19 -26.80 1.03 -4.98
N LYS A 20 -26.60 -0.27 -4.71
CA LYS A 20 -27.42 -1.39 -5.25
C LYS A 20 -28.34 -2.05 -4.21
N LYS A 21 -28.11 -1.84 -2.91
CA LYS A 21 -28.79 -2.56 -1.82
C LYS A 21 -29.85 -1.68 -1.12
N ARG A 22 -30.82 -1.19 -1.90
CA ARG A 22 -32.08 -0.64 -1.38
C ARG A 22 -33.20 -1.65 -1.64
N ARG A 23 -33.00 -2.90 -1.19
CA ARG A 23 -34.04 -3.94 -1.11
C ARG A 23 -33.53 -5.10 -0.23
N GLN A 24 -34.42 -5.53 0.65
CA GLN A 24 -34.37 -6.66 1.61
C GLN A 24 -33.70 -6.40 2.97
N GLU A 25 -34.58 -6.03 3.90
CA GLU A 25 -34.52 -6.26 5.33
C GLU A 25 -34.72 -7.76 5.69
N LYS A 26 -34.21 -8.08 6.89
CA LYS A 26 -34.66 -9.04 7.91
C LYS A 26 -34.63 -10.54 7.61
N ASP A 27 -33.77 -11.24 8.34
CA ASP A 27 -34.08 -12.29 9.34
C ASP A 27 -32.74 -12.58 10.06
N GLY A 28 -32.58 -12.83 11.37
CA GLY A 28 -33.49 -13.35 12.38
C GLY A 28 -32.87 -14.61 13.03
N ALA A 29 -31.75 -14.48 13.76
CA ALA A 29 -31.25 -15.54 14.65
C ALA A 29 -30.29 -14.99 15.72
N ASN A 30 -30.49 -15.39 16.97
CA ASN A 30 -29.73 -14.96 18.17
C ASN A 30 -28.34 -15.64 18.28
N PRO A 31 -27.38 -15.02 18.98
CA PRO A 31 -25.98 -15.46 19.00
C PRO A 31 -25.69 -16.52 20.07
N VAL A 32 -24.71 -17.38 19.78
CA VAL A 32 -24.14 -18.36 20.71
C VAL A 32 -22.98 -17.70 21.46
N PRO A 33 -22.83 -17.85 22.79
CA PRO A 33 -21.72 -17.25 23.52
C PRO A 33 -20.59 -18.27 23.76
N ALA A 34 -19.36 -17.98 23.33
CA ALA A 34 -18.15 -18.53 23.95
C ALA A 34 -16.86 -17.84 23.43
N GLU A 35 -16.23 -17.09 24.35
CA GLU A 35 -14.79 -17.16 24.66
C GLU A 35 -13.77 -16.37 23.80
N MET A 36 -13.25 -15.29 24.41
CA MET A 36 -11.93 -14.68 24.22
C MET A 36 -11.54 -14.24 22.79
N GLU A 37 -12.35 -13.37 22.19
CA GLU A 37 -12.07 -12.86 20.84
C GLU A 37 -11.33 -11.52 20.89
N GLY A 38 -10.04 -11.51 20.52
CA GLY A 38 -9.46 -10.29 19.98
C GLY A 38 -10.28 -9.91 18.75
N GLU A 39 -10.79 -8.69 18.67
CA GLU A 39 -11.66 -8.25 17.57
C GLU A 39 -11.10 -8.72 16.21
N GLU A 40 -11.77 -9.70 15.59
CA GLU A 40 -11.59 -10.03 14.18
C GLU A 40 -12.08 -8.83 13.39
N VAL A 41 -11.16 -7.89 13.16
CA VAL A 41 -11.41 -6.76 12.29
C VAL A 41 -11.37 -7.31 10.87
N ASP A 42 -12.54 -7.39 10.23
CA ASP A 42 -12.66 -7.66 8.80
C ASP A 42 -11.79 -6.62 8.05
N LEU A 43 -10.77 -7.11 7.31
CA LEU A 43 -9.80 -6.28 6.61
C LEU A 43 -9.89 -6.53 5.11
N GLY A 44 -9.91 -5.45 4.34
CA GLY A 44 -9.83 -5.51 2.89
C GLY A 44 -8.43 -5.83 2.38
N ASN A 45 -8.30 -5.91 1.06
CA ASN A 45 -7.01 -6.03 0.39
C ASN A 45 -6.18 -4.74 0.55
N PHE A 46 -4.91 -4.77 0.17
CA PHE A 46 -4.18 -3.51 -0.02
C PHE A 46 -4.80 -2.74 -1.20
N PRO A 47 -5.02 -1.41 -1.07
CA PRO A 47 -5.67 -0.63 -2.12
C PRO A 47 -4.82 -0.57 -3.39
N SER A 48 -5.49 -0.72 -4.53
CA SER A 48 -4.91 -0.57 -5.86
C SER A 48 -4.53 0.90 -6.17
N PRO A 49 -3.62 1.15 -7.13
CA PRO A 49 -3.33 2.49 -7.61
C PRO A 49 -4.60 3.24 -8.04
N LYS A 50 -5.51 2.58 -8.76
CA LYS A 50 -6.83 3.10 -9.15
C LYS A 50 -7.69 3.58 -7.99
N GLU A 51 -7.75 2.79 -6.92
CA GLU A 51 -8.50 3.14 -5.72
C GLU A 51 -7.89 4.36 -5.01
N LEU A 52 -6.56 4.49 -5.01
CA LEU A 52 -5.85 5.59 -4.37
C LEU A 52 -5.86 6.89 -5.20
N ALA A 53 -5.67 6.80 -6.52
CA ALA A 53 -5.51 7.96 -7.40
C ALA A 53 -6.75 8.88 -7.43
N ASN A 54 -7.92 8.36 -7.07
CA ASN A 54 -9.18 9.10 -7.02
C ASN A 54 -9.49 9.70 -5.63
N LEU A 55 -8.59 9.54 -4.65
CA LEU A 55 -8.80 10.04 -3.29
C LEU A 55 -8.20 11.43 -3.10
N ASP A 56 -8.86 12.18 -2.23
CA ASP A 56 -8.33 13.43 -1.71
C ASP A 56 -7.22 13.18 -0.66
N ALA A 57 -6.23 14.09 -0.63
CA ALA A 57 -5.08 13.99 0.27
C ALA A 57 -5.46 14.12 1.75
N ASP A 58 -6.35 15.06 2.09
CA ASP A 58 -6.78 15.25 3.48
C ASP A 58 -7.61 14.06 3.94
N TYR A 59 -8.44 13.52 3.04
CA TYR A 59 -9.17 12.28 3.30
C TYR A 59 -8.23 11.11 3.60
N LEU A 60 -7.25 10.84 2.74
CA LEU A 60 -6.30 9.74 2.93
C LEU A 60 -5.44 9.94 4.19
N GLN A 61 -5.03 11.17 4.47
CA GLN A 61 -4.29 11.55 5.67
C GLN A 61 -5.10 11.28 6.95
N SER A 62 -6.38 11.68 6.97
CA SER A 62 -7.25 11.49 8.12
C SER A 62 -7.50 10.01 8.44
N LYS A 63 -7.67 9.18 7.38
CA LYS A 63 -7.97 7.76 7.51
C LYS A 63 -6.75 6.91 7.83
N CYS A 64 -5.61 7.16 7.18
CA CYS A 64 -4.45 6.27 7.24
C CYS A 64 -3.26 6.84 8.03
N LYS A 65 -3.30 8.13 8.41
CA LYS A 65 -2.28 8.82 9.22
C LYS A 65 -0.86 8.67 8.65
N LEU A 66 -0.70 8.84 7.33
CA LEU A 66 0.57 8.58 6.63
C LEU A 66 1.59 9.74 6.80
N GLY A 67 1.10 10.92 7.19
CA GLY A 67 1.90 12.13 7.36
C GLY A 67 2.28 12.72 6.00
N TYR A 68 3.49 13.28 5.92
CA TYR A 68 4.01 13.84 4.67
C TYR A 68 4.05 12.83 3.50
N ARG A 69 4.02 11.52 3.79
CA ARG A 69 4.05 10.45 2.78
C ARG A 69 2.77 10.34 1.96
N THR A 70 1.65 10.89 2.45
CA THR A 70 0.37 10.91 1.72
C THR A 70 0.53 11.43 0.30
N ASN A 71 1.26 12.54 0.15
CA ASN A 71 1.45 13.18 -1.15
C ASN A 71 2.29 12.32 -2.10
N TYR A 72 3.31 11.61 -1.60
CA TYR A 72 4.10 10.70 -2.43
C TYR A 72 3.28 9.50 -2.89
N ILE A 73 2.46 8.93 -2.00
CA ILE A 73 1.62 7.77 -2.31
C ILE A 73 0.54 8.13 -3.35
N LEU A 74 -0.14 9.26 -3.19
CA LEU A 74 -1.14 9.73 -4.16
C LEU A 74 -0.50 10.04 -5.51
N LYS A 75 0.64 10.75 -5.51
CA LYS A 75 1.37 11.04 -6.74
C LYS A 75 1.77 9.76 -7.48
N LEU A 76 2.30 8.77 -6.76
CA LEU A 76 2.66 7.47 -7.35
C LEU A 76 1.44 6.77 -7.95
N ALA A 77 0.32 6.73 -7.22
CA ALA A 77 -0.92 6.13 -7.69
C ALA A 77 -1.43 6.83 -8.97
N MET A 78 -1.42 8.16 -9.00
CA MET A 78 -1.82 8.95 -10.17
C MET A 78 -0.90 8.70 -11.37
N GLU A 79 0.43 8.70 -11.18
CA GLU A 79 1.38 8.46 -12.27
C GLU A 79 1.22 7.06 -12.88
N ILE A 80 0.87 6.05 -12.08
CA ILE A 80 0.56 4.70 -12.55
C ILE A 80 -0.75 4.69 -13.35
N GLU A 81 -1.84 5.25 -12.79
CA GLU A 81 -3.16 5.26 -13.43
C GLU A 81 -3.20 6.09 -14.72
N GLU A 82 -2.45 7.19 -14.78
CA GLU A 82 -2.29 8.00 -15.99
C GLU A 82 -1.34 7.37 -17.02
N GLY A 83 -0.71 6.24 -16.69
CA GLY A 83 0.23 5.53 -17.57
C GLY A 83 1.59 6.22 -17.74
N LYS A 84 1.90 7.23 -16.92
CA LYS A 84 3.21 7.90 -16.87
C LYS A 84 4.29 6.99 -16.30
N LEU A 85 3.91 6.13 -15.35
CA LEU A 85 4.78 5.12 -14.75
C LEU A 85 4.25 3.72 -15.07
N LYS A 86 4.91 3.01 -15.99
CA LYS A 86 4.53 1.66 -16.41
C LYS A 86 5.25 0.61 -15.60
N ILE A 87 4.69 0.28 -14.42
CA ILE A 87 5.29 -0.66 -13.47
C ILE A 87 5.30 -2.10 -13.97
N ASP A 88 4.37 -2.51 -14.83
CA ASP A 88 4.31 -3.87 -15.39
C ASP A 88 5.59 -4.25 -16.16
N GLY A 89 6.29 -3.26 -16.70
CA GLY A 89 7.55 -3.46 -17.40
C GLY A 89 8.73 -3.78 -16.48
N TYR A 90 8.57 -3.69 -15.15
CA TYR A 90 9.67 -3.79 -14.20
C TYR A 90 10.03 -5.24 -13.91
N GLU A 91 9.05 -6.15 -13.90
CA GLU A 91 9.26 -7.59 -13.67
C GLU A 91 10.04 -8.26 -14.80
N GLY A 92 10.02 -7.71 -16.02
CA GLY A 92 10.72 -8.26 -17.19
C GLY A 92 12.17 -7.80 -17.35
N VAL A 93 12.63 -6.87 -16.50
CA VAL A 93 13.99 -6.32 -16.58
C VAL A 93 14.99 -7.37 -16.10
N GLN A 94 16.06 -7.58 -16.88
CA GLN A 94 17.03 -8.66 -16.64
C GLN A 94 18.16 -8.26 -15.69
N ASP A 95 18.36 -6.96 -15.43
CA ASP A 95 19.47 -6.48 -14.61
C ASP A 95 19.06 -5.39 -13.61
N ALA A 96 19.71 -5.43 -12.44
CA ALA A 96 19.43 -4.50 -11.35
C ALA A 96 19.75 -3.04 -11.70
N ALA A 97 20.70 -2.77 -12.61
CA ALA A 97 21.10 -1.41 -12.95
C ALA A 97 20.01 -0.68 -13.74
N SER A 98 19.41 -1.36 -14.72
CA SER A 98 18.26 -0.87 -15.47
C SER A 98 17.06 -0.61 -14.55
N CYS A 99 16.72 -1.55 -13.66
CA CYS A 99 15.68 -1.36 -12.65
C CYS A 99 15.94 -0.15 -11.74
N ARG A 100 17.19 0.04 -11.31
CA ARG A 100 17.59 1.20 -10.49
C ARG A 100 17.28 2.53 -11.17
N ILE A 101 17.56 2.63 -12.47
CA ILE A 101 17.29 3.85 -13.24
C ILE A 101 15.78 4.13 -13.28
N LEU A 102 14.97 3.11 -13.52
CA LEU A 102 13.51 3.22 -13.58
C LEU A 102 12.91 3.64 -12.22
N ILE A 103 13.39 3.05 -11.12
CA ILE A 103 12.88 3.34 -9.76
C ILE A 103 13.35 4.72 -9.26
N LYS A 104 14.53 5.20 -9.68
CA LYS A 104 15.11 6.48 -9.22
C LYS A 104 14.21 7.69 -9.53
N GLY A 105 13.37 7.61 -10.56
CA GLY A 105 12.44 8.68 -10.91
C GLY A 105 11.25 8.84 -9.96
N ILE A 106 10.99 7.86 -9.09
CA ILE A 106 9.78 7.83 -8.26
C ILE A 106 9.94 8.77 -7.06
N SER A 107 9.02 9.74 -6.94
CA SER A 107 9.03 10.72 -5.85
C SER A 107 8.83 10.04 -4.49
N GLY A 108 9.66 10.39 -3.50
CA GLY A 108 9.62 9.78 -2.16
C GLY A 108 10.36 8.46 -2.03
N VAL A 109 10.96 7.93 -3.10
CA VAL A 109 11.77 6.70 -3.07
C VAL A 109 13.25 7.04 -2.99
N GLY A 110 13.79 6.99 -1.77
CA GLY A 110 15.23 7.14 -1.50
C GLY A 110 16.03 5.85 -1.73
N SER A 111 17.33 5.88 -1.43
CA SER A 111 18.22 4.71 -1.58
C SER A 111 17.71 3.47 -0.83
N PHE A 112 17.30 3.64 0.43
CA PHE A 112 16.75 2.55 1.24
C PHE A 112 15.51 1.92 0.59
N ALA A 113 14.49 2.74 0.28
CA ALA A 113 13.25 2.25 -0.32
C ALA A 113 13.48 1.61 -1.69
N ARG A 114 14.39 2.18 -2.51
CA ARG A 114 14.79 1.60 -3.79
C ARG A 114 15.39 0.21 -3.61
N ALA A 115 16.34 0.05 -2.69
CA ALA A 115 16.95 -1.24 -2.41
C ALA A 115 15.91 -2.27 -1.93
N SER A 116 14.95 -1.86 -1.10
CA SER A 116 13.83 -2.73 -0.72
C SER A 116 12.97 -3.16 -1.92
N VAL A 117 12.67 -2.24 -2.85
CA VAL A 117 11.92 -2.57 -4.08
C VAL A 117 12.72 -3.52 -4.98
N LEU A 118 14.03 -3.31 -5.13
CA LEU A 118 14.90 -4.21 -5.90
C LEU A 118 14.88 -5.63 -5.34
N MET A 119 14.90 -5.79 -4.01
CA MET A 119 14.75 -7.11 -3.39
C MET A 119 13.40 -7.75 -3.71
N CYS A 120 12.30 -6.98 -3.74
CA CYS A 120 11.00 -7.49 -4.18
C CYS A 120 11.00 -7.94 -5.65
N LEU A 121 11.85 -7.34 -6.49
CA LEU A 121 12.06 -7.72 -7.89
C LEU A 121 13.10 -8.86 -8.07
N GLY A 122 13.64 -9.40 -6.98
CA GLY A 122 14.62 -10.50 -7.01
C GLY A 122 16.08 -10.09 -7.17
N PHE A 123 16.39 -8.79 -7.12
CA PHE A 123 17.76 -8.28 -7.18
C PHE A 123 18.31 -8.05 -5.78
N TYR A 124 19.38 -8.77 -5.43
CA TYR A 124 19.96 -8.76 -4.07
C TYR A 124 21.35 -8.09 -3.98
N ASP A 125 21.82 -7.47 -5.07
CA ASP A 125 23.13 -6.80 -5.12
C ASP A 125 23.23 -5.56 -4.21
N GLU A 126 22.08 -4.95 -3.88
CA GLU A 126 21.99 -3.77 -3.00
C GLU A 126 21.04 -4.11 -1.84
N VAL A 127 21.60 -4.30 -0.64
CA VAL A 127 20.81 -4.58 0.57
C VAL A 127 20.29 -3.25 1.14
N PRO A 128 19.00 -3.12 1.53
CA PRO A 128 18.50 -1.94 2.21
C PRO A 128 19.07 -1.83 3.62
N TRP A 129 19.83 -0.76 3.89
CA TRP A 129 20.44 -0.49 5.19
C TRP A 129 19.77 0.71 5.86
N ASP A 130 19.08 0.46 6.96
CA ASP A 130 18.42 1.49 7.78
C ASP A 130 19.31 1.95 8.95
N SER A 131 18.77 2.79 9.83
CA SER A 131 19.51 3.29 10.98
C SER A 131 19.94 2.17 11.94
N GLU A 132 19.15 1.12 12.09
CA GLU A 132 19.49 -0.01 12.96
C GLU A 132 20.58 -0.89 12.33
N THR A 133 20.50 -1.12 11.02
CA THR A 133 21.54 -1.83 10.24
C THR A 133 22.88 -1.10 10.34
N ILE A 134 22.88 0.23 10.16
CA ILE A 134 24.10 1.05 10.31
C ILE A 134 24.65 0.98 11.73
N LYS A 135 23.79 1.09 12.75
CA LYS A 135 24.22 1.00 14.14
C LYS A 135 24.87 -0.36 14.40
N PHE A 136 24.24 -1.44 13.98
CA PHE A 136 24.80 -2.78 14.12
C PHE A 136 26.18 -2.89 13.49
N LEU A 137 26.33 -2.49 12.21
CA LEU A 137 27.60 -2.54 11.49
C LEU A 137 28.72 -1.69 12.10
N LYS A 138 28.39 -0.66 12.87
CA LYS A 138 29.38 0.19 13.57
C LYS A 138 29.84 -0.38 14.92
N HIS A 139 29.09 -1.33 15.48
CA HIS A 139 29.43 -1.98 16.75
C HIS A 139 30.15 -3.33 16.56
N VAL A 140 30.28 -3.78 15.31
CA VAL A 140 31.17 -4.88 14.89
C VAL A 140 32.51 -4.29 14.48
#